data_AF-A0A0C9QTR1-F1
#
_entry.id   AF-A0A0C9QTR1-F1
#
_cell.length_a   1.000
_cell.length_b   1.000
_cell.length_c   1.000
_cell.angle_alpha   90.00
_cell.angle_beta   90.00
_cell.angle_gamma   90.00
#
_symmetry.space_group_name_H-M   'P 1'
#
loop_
_entity.id
_entity.type
_entity.pdbx_description
1 polymer ?
#
loop_
_entity_poly.entity_id
_entity_poly.type
_entity_poly.pdbx_seq_one_letter_code
_entity_poly.pdbx_strand_id
1 'polypeptide(L)'
;MRVNQLADLIDRDAEEIASIQTLENGKPWKMALGEIRVSAAVLRYYAGWADKIHGETAETDDKSVVMTRREPIGAVGQITPWNGPIALLGFKWGPALAAGCTIV
;
A
#
# COMPACT_ATOMS: atom_id res chain seq x y z
N MET A 1 -8.78 1.51 11.10
CA MET A 1 -8.81 1.46 9.62
C MET A 1 -8.11 0.18 9.17
N ARG A 2 -8.70 -0.63 8.27
CA ARG A 2 -8.25 -2.01 7.99
C ARG A 2 -6.80 -2.14 7.52
N VAL A 3 -6.27 -1.14 6.80
CA VAL A 3 -4.87 -1.14 6.33
C VAL A 3 -3.87 -0.93 7.48
N ASN A 4 -4.20 -0.10 8.47
CA ASN A 4 -3.37 0.03 9.68
C ASN A 4 -3.32 -1.29 10.46
N GLN A 5 -4.45 -1.99 10.58
CA GLN A 5 -4.50 -3.29 11.23
C GLN A 5 -3.65 -4.34 10.48
N LEU A 6 -3.63 -4.29 9.15
CA LEU A 6 -2.74 -5.14 8.35
C LEU A 6 -1.26 -4.84 8.65
N ALA A 7 -0.87 -3.56 8.71
CA ALA A 7 0.49 -3.18 9.08
C ALA A 7 0.87 -3.68 10.48
N ASP A 8 -0.05 -3.58 11.46
CA ASP A 8 0.16 -4.08 12.82
C ASP A 8 0.36 -5.60 12.85
N LEU A 9 -0.39 -6.36 12.03
CA LEU A 9 -0.24 -7.81 11.91
C LEU A 9 1.08 -8.21 11.23
N ILE A 10 1.52 -7.46 10.21
CA ILE A 10 2.82 -7.69 9.57
C ILE A 10 3.95 -7.41 10.55
N ASP A 11 3.87 -6.33 11.34
CA ASP A 11 4.86 -6.03 12.38
C ASP A 11 4.90 -7.13 13.46
N ARG A 12 3.73 -7.65 13.87
CA ARG A 12 3.61 -8.75 14.85
C ARG A 12 4.34 -10.01 14.35
N ASP A 13 4.15 -10.37 13.09
CA ASP A 13 4.67 -11.62 12.52
C ASP A 13 6.01 -11.42 11.78
N ALA A 14 6.65 -10.27 11.95
CA ALA A 14 7.76 -9.85 11.08
C ALA A 14 8.95 -10.83 11.06
N GLU A 15 9.26 -11.46 12.19
CA GLU A 15 10.35 -12.43 12.28
C GLU A 15 10.04 -13.76 11.58
N GLU A 16 8.78 -14.21 11.64
CA GLU A 16 8.31 -15.40 10.96
C GLU A 16 8.30 -15.18 9.45
N ILE A 17 7.70 -14.07 9.00
CA ILE A 17 7.67 -13.70 7.58
C ILE A 17 9.09 -13.51 7.03
N ALA A 18 10.00 -12.89 7.80
CA ALA A 18 11.41 -12.75 7.40
C ALA A 18 12.10 -14.11 7.25
N SER A 19 11.81 -15.06 8.14
CA SER A 19 12.34 -16.42 8.05
C SER A 19 11.87 -17.14 6.80
N ILE A 20 10.57 -17.04 6.48
CA ILE A 20 9.99 -17.59 5.25
C ILE A 20 10.63 -16.95 4.02
N GLN A 21 10.75 -15.61 3.99
CA GLN A 21 11.33 -14.90 2.84
C GLN A 21 12.81 -15.23 2.64
N THR A 22 13.57 -15.45 3.73
CA THR A 22 14.95 -15.93 3.64
C THR A 22 15.02 -17.34 3.05
N LEU A 23 14.13 -18.24 3.44
CA LEU A 23 14.06 -19.61 2.89
C LEU A 23 13.68 -19.61 1.41
N GLU A 24 12.74 -18.75 1.02
CA GLU A 24 12.24 -18.66 -0.36
C GLU A 24 13.25 -17.98 -1.30
N ASN A 25 13.78 -16.82 -0.90
CA ASN A 25 14.56 -15.94 -1.77
C ASN A 25 16.08 -16.01 -1.54
N GLY A 26 16.53 -16.66 -0.46
CA GLY A 26 17.94 -16.83 -0.14
C GLY A 26 18.64 -15.60 0.44
N LYS A 27 17.91 -14.49 0.66
CA LYS A 27 18.50 -13.26 1.23
C LYS A 27 18.79 -13.41 2.73
N PRO A 28 19.85 -12.74 3.26
CA PRO A 28 20.15 -12.79 4.68
C PRO A 28 18.95 -12.34 5.54
N TRP A 29 18.69 -13.05 6.63
CA TRP A 29 17.53 -12.82 7.50
C TRP A 29 17.38 -11.36 7.97
N LYS A 30 18.49 -10.70 8.34
CA LYS A 30 18.46 -9.28 8.73
C LYS A 30 17.97 -8.35 7.61
N MET A 31 18.30 -8.67 6.37
CA MET A 31 17.85 -7.94 5.19
C MET A 31 16.37 -8.20 4.92
N ALA A 32 15.93 -9.47 5.01
CA ALA A 32 14.52 -9.83 4.91
C ALA A 32 13.68 -9.10 5.97
N LEU A 33 14.10 -9.11 7.23
CA LEU A 33 13.41 -8.42 8.31
C LEU A 33 13.29 -6.90 8.06
N GLY A 34 14.33 -6.29 7.51
CA GLY A 34 14.29 -4.89 7.08
C GLY A 34 13.20 -4.64 6.04
N GLU A 35 13.08 -5.50 5.03
CA GLU A 35 12.04 -5.39 4.01
C GLU A 35 10.62 -5.59 4.55
N ILE A 36 10.41 -6.52 5.48
CA ILE A 36 9.10 -6.74 6.10
C ILE A 36 8.66 -5.48 6.86
N ARG A 37 9.57 -4.88 7.64
CA ARG A 37 9.31 -3.63 8.37
C ARG A 37 9.09 -2.45 7.45
N VAL A 38 9.80 -2.37 6.32
CA VAL A 38 9.54 -1.36 5.28
C VAL A 38 8.14 -1.54 4.71
N SER A 39 7.71 -2.76 4.41
CA SER A 39 6.35 -3.04 3.91
C SER A 39 5.27 -2.58 4.90
N ALA A 40 5.41 -2.91 6.19
CA ALA A 40 4.50 -2.45 7.23
C ALA A 40 4.48 -0.90 7.34
N ALA A 41 5.64 -0.26 7.31
CA ALA A 41 5.74 1.21 7.34
C ALA A 41 5.06 1.87 6.13
N VAL A 42 5.23 1.31 4.94
CA VAL A 42 4.58 1.78 3.70
C VAL A 42 3.06 1.65 3.79
N LEU A 43 2.56 0.50 4.25
CA LEU A 43 1.13 0.29 4.44
C LEU A 43 0.55 1.26 5.47
N ARG A 44 1.27 1.50 6.57
CA ARG A 44 0.87 2.47 7.60
C ARG A 44 0.86 3.90 7.06
N TYR A 45 1.84 4.27 6.23
CA TYR A 45 1.87 5.56 5.54
C TYR A 45 0.65 5.74 4.63
N TYR A 46 0.35 4.77 3.77
CA TYR A 46 -0.78 4.84 2.84
C TYR A 46 -2.13 4.69 3.51
N ALA A 47 -2.23 4.01 4.65
CA ALA A 47 -3.43 4.04 5.48
C ALA A 47 -3.79 5.48 5.88
N GLY A 48 -2.79 6.32 6.15
CA GLY A 48 -2.97 7.75 6.41
C GLY A 48 -3.45 8.57 5.21
N TRP A 49 -3.41 8.03 3.99
CA TRP A 49 -3.84 8.73 2.77
C TRP A 49 -5.30 8.50 2.40
N ALA A 50 -5.95 7.45 2.91
CA ALA A 50 -7.27 7.06 2.41
C ALA A 50 -8.39 8.09 2.68
N ASP A 51 -8.22 8.96 3.67
CA ASP A 51 -9.12 10.07 3.98
C ASP A 51 -8.64 11.42 3.39
N LYS A 52 -7.53 11.42 2.65
CA LYS A 52 -6.84 12.62 2.13
C LYS A 52 -6.77 12.69 0.60
N ILE A 53 -7.43 11.76 -0.10
CA ILE A 53 -7.54 11.78 -1.56
C ILE A 53 -8.68 12.71 -1.93
N HIS A 54 -8.35 13.98 -2.11
CA HIS A 54 -9.31 15.04 -2.42
C HIS A 54 -9.33 15.38 -3.92
N GLY A 55 -10.51 15.75 -4.40
CA GLY A 55 -10.64 16.48 -5.65
C GLY A 55 -10.42 17.97 -5.45
N GLU A 56 -10.68 18.74 -6.49
CA GLU A 56 -10.45 20.18 -6.55
C GLU A 56 -11.74 20.89 -6.99
N THR A 57 -11.91 22.12 -6.53
CA THR A 57 -12.95 23.03 -7.00
C THR A 57 -12.30 24.11 -7.83
N ALA A 58 -12.78 24.33 -9.05
CA ALA A 58 -12.23 25.35 -9.95
C ALA A 58 -13.18 26.54 -10.05
N GLU A 59 -12.62 27.75 -10.07
CA GLU A 59 -13.38 28.96 -10.36
C GLU A 59 -13.87 28.93 -11.82
N THR A 60 -15.13 29.32 -12.00
CA THR A 60 -15.82 29.33 -13.29
C THR A 60 -16.80 30.51 -13.34
N ASP A 61 -17.74 30.53 -14.29
CA ASP A 61 -18.78 31.56 -14.33
C ASP A 61 -19.76 31.48 -13.16
N ASP A 62 -20.51 32.56 -12.91
CA ASP A 62 -21.49 32.64 -11.82
C ASP A 62 -22.67 31.66 -11.95
N LYS A 63 -22.74 30.89 -13.04
CA LYS A 63 -23.85 29.99 -13.35
C LYS A 63 -23.49 28.52 -13.13
N SER A 64 -22.22 28.22 -12.92
CA SER A 64 -21.71 26.85 -12.91
C SER A 64 -20.90 26.57 -11.65
N VAL A 65 -20.91 25.32 -11.20
CA VAL A 65 -20.03 24.85 -10.13
C VAL A 65 -19.21 23.69 -10.70
N VAL A 66 -17.89 23.85 -10.73
CA VAL A 66 -16.97 22.83 -11.25
C VAL A 66 -16.21 22.20 -10.10
N MET A 67 -16.37 20.89 -9.95
CA MET A 67 -15.68 20.07 -8.95
C MET A 67 -15.12 18.82 -9.61
N THR A 68 -13.93 18.41 -9.22
CA THR A 68 -13.34 17.13 -9.62
C THR A 68 -13.46 16.13 -8.48
N ARG A 69 -13.48 14.84 -8.82
CA ARG A 69 -13.42 13.73 -7.87
C ARG A 69 -12.31 12.79 -8.30
N ARG A 70 -11.50 12.33 -7.35
CA ARG A 70 -10.49 11.30 -7.55
C ARG A 70 -11.12 9.96 -7.15
N GLU A 71 -11.68 9.26 -8.12
CA GLU A 71 -12.36 7.99 -7.91
C GLU A 71 -11.40 6.79 -8.13
N PRO A 72 -11.56 5.68 -7.40
CA PRO A 72 -10.81 4.46 -7.68
C PRO A 72 -11.09 3.98 -9.11
N ILE A 73 -10.05 3.49 -9.78
CA ILE A 73 -10.18 2.88 -11.11
C ILE A 73 -10.90 1.53 -11.10
N GLY A 74 -11.16 0.95 -9.91
CA GLY A 74 -11.79 -0.34 -9.74
C GLY A 74 -10.77 -1.46 -9.50
N ALA A 75 -10.79 -2.50 -10.34
CA ALA A 75 -9.91 -3.66 -10.21
C ALA A 75 -8.51 -3.38 -10.81
N VAL A 76 -7.46 -3.73 -10.06
CA VAL A 76 -6.06 -3.50 -10.43
C VAL A 76 -5.27 -4.79 -10.37
N GLY A 77 -4.79 -5.26 -11.52
CA GLY A 77 -3.87 -6.40 -11.62
C GLY A 77 -2.43 -5.99 -11.30
N GLN A 78 -1.76 -6.72 -10.40
CA GLN A 78 -0.45 -6.36 -9.88
C GLN A 78 0.57 -7.49 -9.99
N ILE A 79 1.56 -7.32 -10.87
CA ILE A 79 2.68 -8.26 -11.04
C ILE A 79 3.92 -7.76 -10.28
N THR A 80 4.51 -8.59 -9.43
CA THR A 80 5.73 -8.30 -8.64
C THR A 80 6.89 -9.22 -9.03
N PRO A 81 8.14 -8.72 -9.10
CA PRO A 81 9.33 -9.55 -9.22
C PRO A 81 9.71 -10.22 -7.89
N TRP A 82 10.64 -11.18 -7.97
CA TRP A 82 11.02 -12.07 -6.87
C TRP A 82 12.07 -11.48 -5.90
N ASN A 83 12.71 -10.36 -6.22
CA ASN A 83 13.86 -9.86 -5.47
C ASN A 83 13.52 -9.16 -4.14
N GLY A 84 12.26 -8.82 -3.90
CA GLY A 84 11.79 -8.20 -2.65
C GLY A 84 10.30 -8.43 -2.41
N PRO A 85 9.84 -9.70 -2.29
CA PRO A 85 8.43 -10.05 -2.44
C PRO A 85 7.50 -9.23 -1.54
N ILE A 86 7.76 -9.19 -0.22
CA ILE A 86 6.87 -8.50 0.72
C ILE A 86 7.00 -6.97 0.65
N ALA A 87 8.21 -6.43 0.43
CA ALA A 87 8.40 -4.99 0.29
C ALA A 87 7.67 -4.45 -0.95
N LEU A 88 7.80 -5.13 -2.09
CA LEU A 88 7.18 -4.73 -3.35
C LEU A 88 5.66 -4.87 -3.30
N LEU A 89 5.15 -5.89 -2.59
CA LEU A 89 3.74 -6.04 -2.30
C LEU A 89 3.22 -4.82 -1.52
N GLY A 90 3.92 -4.40 -0.46
CA GLY A 90 3.57 -3.19 0.29
C GLY A 90 3.50 -1.94 -0.58
N PHE A 91 4.48 -1.74 -1.48
CA PHE A 91 4.50 -0.61 -2.42
C PHE A 91 3.35 -0.60 -3.42
N LYS A 92 2.81 -1.77 -3.79
CA LYS A 92 1.68 -1.85 -4.71
C LYS A 92 0.33 -1.83 -4.00
N TRP A 93 0.21 -2.51 -2.87
CA TRP A 93 -1.04 -2.61 -2.10
C TRP A 93 -1.37 -1.29 -1.41
N GLY A 94 -0.38 -0.64 -0.80
CA GLY A 94 -0.55 0.64 -0.09
C GLY A 94 -1.35 1.68 -0.88
N PRO A 95 -0.84 2.17 -2.03
CA PRO A 95 -1.53 3.20 -2.80
C PRO A 95 -2.87 2.72 -3.39
N ALA A 96 -2.96 1.46 -3.84
CA ALA A 96 -4.19 0.95 -4.44
C ALA A 96 -5.33 0.81 -3.41
N LEU A 97 -5.05 0.27 -2.24
CA LEU A 97 -6.03 0.17 -1.15
C LEU A 97 -6.41 1.55 -0.60
N ALA A 98 -5.45 2.47 -0.50
CA ALA A 98 -5.72 3.85 -0.08
C ALA A 98 -6.65 4.58 -1.06
N ALA A 99 -6.48 4.36 -2.37
CA ALA A 99 -7.34 4.91 -3.41
C ALA A 99 -8.75 4.27 -3.45
N GLY A 100 -8.97 3.14 -2.77
CA GLY A 100 -10.24 2.41 -2.79
C GLY A 100 -10.34 1.38 -3.93
N CYS A 101 -9.23 0.99 -4.54
CA CYS A 101 -9.19 -0.04 -5.57
C CYS A 101 -9.27 -1.45 -4.95
N THR A 102 -9.76 -2.41 -5.75
CA THR A 102 -9.62 -3.84 -5.47
C THR A 102 -8.41 -4.38 -6.22
N ILE A 103 -7.72 -5.39 -5.67
CA ILE A 103 -6.43 -5.86 -6.20
C ILE A 103 -6.54 -7.33 -6.60
N VAL A 104 -5.88 -7.68 -7.71
CA VAL A 104 -5.62 -9.06 -8.16
C VAL A 104 -4.11 -9.25 -8.33
#